data_AF-A0A259DT77-F1
#
_entry.id   AF-A0A259DT77-F1
#
_cell.length_a   1.000
_cell.length_b   1.000
_cell.length_c   1.000
_cell.angle_alpha   90.00
_cell.angle_beta   90.00
_cell.angle_gamma   90.00
#
_symmetry.space_group_name_H-M   'P 1'
#
loop_
_entity.id
_entity.type
_entity.pdbx_description
1 polymer ?
#
loop_
_entity_poly.entity_id
_entity_poly.type
_entity_poly.pdbx_seq_one_letter_code
_entity_poly.pdbx_strand_id
1 'polypeptide(L)'
;MKIDEYAVGAAGNSASALQVGIDRNTATSTSAGRKGKDNTMIEDQEALDLAADWSDISQGLKKDLGSQLHAQWIKPIQLGAFCKETGTLDLFLPTEFSANWVADRFADRLSLAWKIARSEVRQVRITVHPRRRSMPELRVGAESSVPVRMTSHSHAGHHNSGPAMMDTAMSGLDPSLTFAEFVPGSANVLAVNAAQRMAAIETPQFSPLYLKGSTGQGKTHLLHAIGHAFAANKPGARIFYCSAERFMIEFVQAMRSNEMIEFKARLRGFDMLLVDDIQFIIGKASTQEEFLHTIDALMSAGKRLIVAADRAPQALDGVEQRLLSRLSMGLVADIQPADIELRRKILEHRLARFNSTQVPADVIEFLARTINRNVRELVGGLNKLIAYAQLTGQPVSLQLAEEQLTDILSANRRRITIDEIQRTVCQFYRVDRTEMGSKRRARAVVRPRQVAMYLAKVLTPRSYPEIGRKFGGRDHSTVIHAVRLIEELRTRDADMDGDVRTLLRQLED
;
A
#
# COMPACT_ATOMS: atom_id res chain seq x y z
N MET A 1 -36.74 54.55 -3.19
CA MET A 1 -38.10 54.46 -2.63
C MET A 1 -38.06 53.39 -1.54
N LYS A 2 -38.05 53.84 -0.27
CA LYS A 2 -38.28 53.15 1.04
C LYS A 2 -37.50 51.86 1.33
N ILE A 3 -36.56 51.75 2.29
CA ILE A 3 -36.44 52.16 3.72
C ILE A 3 -37.40 51.40 4.66
N ASP A 4 -36.83 51.01 5.82
CA ASP A 4 -37.39 50.53 7.12
C ASP A 4 -37.29 49.01 7.35
N GLU A 5 -36.42 48.43 8.20
CA GLU A 5 -35.87 48.75 9.54
C GLU A 5 -36.81 48.43 10.74
N TYR A 6 -36.26 47.64 11.68
CA TYR A 6 -36.52 47.49 13.12
C TYR A 6 -37.70 46.72 13.77
N ALA A 7 -37.30 46.05 14.87
CA ALA A 7 -37.97 45.72 16.15
C ALA A 7 -38.25 44.22 16.36
N VAL A 8 -37.49 43.46 17.18
CA VAL A 8 -37.31 43.48 18.66
C VAL A 8 -38.63 43.32 19.42
N GLY A 9 -38.76 42.22 20.18
CA GLY A 9 -39.82 42.03 21.16
C GLY A 9 -39.80 40.64 21.80
N ALA A 10 -39.22 40.55 22.99
CA ALA A 10 -39.17 39.37 23.85
C ALA A 10 -40.51 39.09 24.56
N ALA A 11 -40.71 37.84 24.99
CA ALA A 11 -41.17 37.40 26.33
C ALA A 11 -42.07 36.15 26.30
N GLY A 12 -41.89 35.27 27.30
CA GLY A 12 -42.96 34.39 27.81
C GLY A 12 -42.64 32.88 27.79
N ASN A 13 -41.81 32.40 28.71
CA ASN A 13 -42.21 31.63 29.92
C ASN A 13 -42.78 30.22 29.70
N SER A 14 -42.03 29.21 30.15
CA SER A 14 -42.59 28.07 30.91
C SER A 14 -41.52 27.54 31.86
N ALA A 15 -41.74 27.75 33.15
CA ALA A 15 -40.92 27.30 34.26
C ALA A 15 -41.47 25.99 34.87
N SER A 16 -40.58 25.19 35.46
CA SER A 16 -40.85 24.23 36.56
C SER A 16 -39.47 23.70 37.03
N ALA A 17 -38.79 24.37 37.97
CA ALA A 17 -38.89 24.27 39.44
C ALA A 17 -38.56 22.85 39.96
N LEU A 18 -37.30 22.56 40.33
CA LEU A 18 -36.69 22.71 41.68
C LEU A 18 -37.41 21.94 42.80
N GLN A 19 -36.71 20.94 43.35
CA GLN A 19 -36.74 20.71 44.80
C GLN A 19 -35.41 20.10 45.27
N VAL A 20 -34.64 20.94 45.97
CA VAL A 20 -33.45 20.59 46.75
C VAL A 20 -33.90 20.48 48.19
N GLY A 21 -33.73 19.31 48.80
CA GLY A 21 -33.81 19.11 50.24
C GLY A 21 -32.43 19.29 50.86
N ILE A 22 -32.30 20.27 51.76
CA ILE A 22 -31.15 20.47 52.65
C ILE A 22 -31.55 19.90 54.00
N ASP A 23 -30.77 18.96 54.52
CA ASP A 23 -30.67 18.73 55.97
C ASP A 23 -29.21 18.90 56.41
N ARG A 24 -29.05 19.61 57.53
CA ARG A 24 -27.79 20.00 58.17
C ARG A 24 -27.48 19.08 59.36
N ASN A 25 -26.20 19.17 59.79
CA ASN A 25 -25.51 18.59 60.95
C ASN A 25 -24.87 17.21 60.69
N THR A 26 -23.59 16.97 60.95
CA THR A 26 -22.64 17.57 61.90
C THR A 26 -21.19 17.61 61.35
N ALA A 27 -20.38 18.46 61.97
CA ALA A 27 -19.00 18.76 61.64
C ALA A 27 -18.04 17.54 61.70
N THR A 28 -17.13 17.47 60.72
CA THR A 28 -15.70 17.27 60.97
C THR A 28 -14.91 17.75 59.75
N SER A 29 -13.94 18.61 60.02
CA SER A 29 -13.00 19.21 59.10
C SER A 29 -12.12 18.19 58.38
N THR A 30 -11.92 18.33 57.06
CA THR A 30 -10.59 18.13 56.44
C THR A 30 -10.51 18.86 55.09
N SER A 31 -9.41 19.60 54.95
CA SER A 31 -9.09 20.63 53.96
C SER A 31 -8.66 20.10 52.58
N ALA A 32 -9.37 19.12 52.01
CA ALA A 32 -8.99 18.50 50.73
C ALA A 32 -9.58 19.17 49.46
N GLY A 33 -10.56 20.08 49.59
CA GLY A 33 -11.39 20.51 48.46
C GLY A 33 -10.88 21.68 47.58
N ARG A 34 -9.87 22.45 48.01
CA ARG A 34 -9.41 23.65 47.26
C ARG A 34 -8.22 23.38 46.32
N LYS A 35 -7.31 22.45 46.66
CA LYS A 35 -6.21 22.03 45.78
C LYS A 35 -6.67 21.19 44.59
N GLY A 36 -7.81 20.51 44.68
CA GLY A 36 -8.33 19.67 43.60
C GLY A 36 -8.97 20.46 42.44
N LYS A 37 -9.44 21.69 42.69
CA LYS A 37 -10.07 22.53 41.64
C LYS A 37 -9.07 23.31 40.79
N ASP A 38 -7.96 23.77 41.37
CA ASP A 38 -6.90 24.43 40.60
C ASP A 38 -6.08 23.43 39.77
N ASN A 39 -5.87 22.21 40.27
CA ASN A 39 -5.14 21.17 39.53
C ASN A 39 -5.93 20.63 38.32
N THR A 40 -7.27 20.55 38.44
CA THR A 40 -8.14 20.13 37.34
C THR A 40 -8.25 21.17 36.24
N MET A 41 -8.30 22.48 36.57
CA MET A 41 -8.30 23.53 35.53
C MET A 41 -6.97 23.62 34.75
N ILE A 42 -5.83 23.31 35.37
CA ILE A 42 -4.53 23.29 34.70
C ILE A 42 -4.38 22.02 33.82
N GLU A 43 -4.84 20.87 34.29
CA GLU A 43 -4.86 19.62 33.51
C GLU A 43 -5.79 19.70 32.29
N ASP A 44 -6.95 20.36 32.42
CA ASP A 44 -7.90 20.55 31.33
C ASP A 44 -7.37 21.51 30.25
N GLN A 45 -6.66 22.58 30.65
CA GLN A 45 -6.04 23.52 29.70
C GLN A 45 -4.87 22.87 28.93
N GLU A 46 -4.08 22.04 29.60
CA GLU A 46 -2.96 21.33 28.97
C GLU A 46 -3.42 20.25 27.99
N ALA A 47 -4.52 19.56 28.31
CA ALA A 47 -5.15 18.61 27.39
C ALA A 47 -5.73 19.30 26.14
N LEU A 48 -6.28 20.50 26.30
CA LEU A 48 -6.76 21.33 25.18
C LEU A 48 -5.63 21.78 24.27
N ASP A 49 -4.51 22.25 24.84
CA ASP A 49 -3.37 22.69 24.04
C ASP A 49 -2.71 21.51 23.28
N LEU A 50 -2.60 20.34 23.92
CA LEU A 50 -2.12 19.11 23.25
C LEU A 50 -3.03 18.68 22.10
N ALA A 51 -4.35 18.81 22.26
CA ALA A 51 -5.30 18.50 21.19
C ALA A 51 -5.18 19.44 19.98
N ALA A 52 -4.87 20.71 20.21
CA ALA A 52 -4.58 21.68 19.15
C ALA A 52 -3.29 21.30 18.40
N ASP A 53 -2.21 21.00 19.13
CA ASP A 53 -0.94 20.56 18.55
C ASP A 53 -1.09 19.27 17.73
N TRP A 54 -1.91 18.32 18.20
CA TRP A 54 -2.20 17.10 17.46
C TRP A 54 -3.00 17.34 16.19
N SER A 55 -3.93 18.29 16.18
CA SER A 55 -4.65 18.66 14.96
C SER A 55 -3.70 19.13 13.86
N ASP A 56 -2.72 19.97 14.22
CA ASP A 56 -1.74 20.51 13.28
C ASP A 56 -0.76 19.45 12.81
N ILE A 57 -0.23 18.62 13.72
CA ILE A 57 0.62 17.46 13.39
C ILE A 57 -0.12 16.49 12.47
N SER A 58 -1.38 16.16 12.79
CA SER A 58 -2.21 15.24 12.01
C SER A 58 -2.49 15.76 10.61
N GLN A 59 -2.71 17.08 10.44
CA GLN A 59 -2.85 17.71 9.13
C GLN A 59 -1.54 17.72 8.33
N GLY A 60 -0.40 17.99 8.97
CA GLY A 60 0.92 17.88 8.35
C GLY A 60 1.18 16.46 7.84
N LEU A 61 0.97 15.46 8.70
CA LEU A 61 1.11 14.05 8.33
C LEU A 61 0.15 13.61 7.23
N LYS A 62 -1.05 14.22 7.12
CA LYS A 62 -1.97 13.95 6.01
C LYS A 62 -1.41 14.40 4.66
N LYS A 63 -0.70 15.52 4.61
CA LYS A 63 -0.05 16.02 3.38
C LYS A 63 1.11 15.12 2.97
N ASP A 64 1.86 14.60 3.93
CA ASP A 64 3.06 13.79 3.68
C ASP A 64 2.75 12.31 3.40
N LEU A 65 1.72 11.74 4.03
CA LEU A 65 1.38 10.31 3.95
C LEU A 65 0.24 10.01 2.96
N GLY A 66 -0.48 11.03 2.52
CA GLY A 66 -1.69 10.88 1.72
C GLY A 66 -2.93 10.55 2.54
N SER A 67 -4.11 10.87 1.98
CA SER A 67 -5.39 10.81 2.67
C SER A 67 -5.81 9.41 3.12
N GLN A 68 -5.44 8.36 2.37
CA GLN A 68 -5.84 6.99 2.66
C GLN A 68 -5.11 6.39 3.86
N LEU A 69 -3.77 6.54 3.93
CA LEU A 69 -2.99 6.10 5.08
C LEU A 69 -3.29 6.92 6.33
N HIS A 70 -3.50 8.23 6.16
CA HIS A 70 -3.92 9.11 7.25
C HIS A 70 -5.27 8.68 7.84
N ALA A 71 -6.28 8.46 7.01
CA ALA A 71 -7.61 8.07 7.46
C ALA A 71 -7.62 6.72 8.21
N GLN A 72 -6.79 5.77 7.76
CA GLN A 72 -6.78 4.43 8.31
C GLN A 72 -5.94 4.30 9.60
N TRP A 73 -4.84 5.04 9.73
CA TRP A 73 -3.84 4.77 10.77
C TRP A 73 -3.47 5.95 11.66
N ILE A 74 -3.60 7.18 11.16
CA ILE A 74 -3.24 8.40 11.90
C ILE A 74 -4.48 9.04 12.53
N LYS A 75 -5.57 9.14 11.78
CA LYS A 75 -6.86 9.68 12.25
C LYS A 75 -7.42 8.95 13.50
N PRO A 76 -7.27 7.62 13.67
CA PRO A 76 -7.78 6.92 14.85
C PRO A 76 -6.95 7.12 16.13
N ILE A 77 -5.83 7.85 16.08
CA ILE A 77 -4.97 8.09 17.24
C ILE A 77 -5.63 9.10 18.17
N GLN A 78 -5.74 8.74 19.45
CA GLN A 78 -6.20 9.59 20.54
C GLN A 78 -5.03 9.96 21.44
N LEU A 79 -4.98 11.21 21.88
CA LEU A 79 -3.94 11.66 22.81
C LEU A 79 -4.20 11.14 24.21
N GLY A 80 -3.15 10.64 24.83
CA GLY A 80 -3.11 10.26 26.23
C GLY A 80 -2.46 11.31 27.12
N ALA A 81 -2.13 10.91 28.34
CA ALA A 81 -1.50 11.78 29.31
C ALA A 81 -0.06 12.11 28.89
N PHE A 82 0.36 13.34 29.18
CA PHE A 82 1.75 13.78 29.07
C PHE A 82 2.39 13.81 30.46
N CYS A 83 3.51 13.12 30.64
CA CYS A 83 4.25 13.11 31.90
C CYS A 83 5.42 14.10 31.83
N LYS A 84 5.28 15.27 32.48
CA LYS A 84 6.32 16.34 32.50
C LYS A 84 7.66 15.91 33.09
N GLU A 85 7.67 14.97 34.04
CA GLU A 85 8.89 14.49 34.68
C GLU A 85 9.72 13.59 33.75
N THR A 86 9.07 12.79 32.91
CA THR A 86 9.75 11.84 32.00
C THR A 86 9.81 12.34 30.55
N GLY A 87 9.05 13.38 30.20
CA GLY A 87 8.88 13.87 28.83
C GLY A 87 8.23 12.85 27.90
N THR A 88 7.45 11.91 28.43
CA THR A 88 6.76 10.87 27.65
C THR A 88 5.31 11.27 27.37
N LEU A 89 4.91 11.24 26.10
CA LEU A 89 3.53 11.43 25.65
C LEU A 89 2.94 10.07 25.23
N ASP A 90 1.79 9.71 25.81
CA ASP A 90 1.07 8.50 25.41
C ASP A 90 0.13 8.78 24.22
N LEU A 91 0.16 7.91 23.23
CA LEU A 91 -0.77 7.90 22.09
C LEU A 91 -1.56 6.60 22.09
N PHE A 92 -2.88 6.71 22.04
CA PHE A 92 -3.79 5.58 22.11
C PHE A 92 -4.39 5.25 20.75
N LEU A 93 -4.36 3.97 20.39
CA LEU A 93 -5.06 3.44 19.23
C LEU A 93 -6.16 2.46 19.65
N PRO A 94 -7.19 2.27 18.80
CA PRO A 94 -8.38 1.49 19.14
C PRO A 94 -8.11 -0.02 19.27
N THR A 95 -7.04 -0.53 18.68
CA THR A 95 -6.65 -1.95 18.76
C THR A 95 -5.15 -2.10 18.99
N GLU A 96 -4.74 -3.20 19.62
CA GLU A 96 -3.33 -3.56 19.82
C GLU A 96 -2.57 -3.70 18.49
N PHE A 97 -3.26 -4.18 17.46
CA PHE A 97 -2.72 -4.25 16.11
C PHE A 97 -2.43 -2.85 15.53
N SER A 98 -3.38 -1.92 15.65
CA SER A 98 -3.18 -0.53 15.21
C SER A 98 -2.07 0.15 16.00
N ALA A 99 -1.96 -0.10 17.30
CA ALA A 99 -0.88 0.41 18.15
C ALA A 99 0.50 -0.10 17.68
N ASN A 100 0.65 -1.41 17.49
CA ASN A 100 1.90 -2.02 17.05
C ASN A 100 2.28 -1.61 15.62
N TRP A 101 1.31 -1.55 14.70
CA TRP A 101 1.55 -1.15 13.32
C TRP A 101 1.98 0.32 13.20
N VAL A 102 1.35 1.22 13.96
CA VAL A 102 1.75 2.63 14.03
C VAL A 102 3.11 2.78 14.71
N ALA A 103 3.40 2.00 15.75
CA ALA A 103 4.71 1.99 16.38
C ALA A 103 5.82 1.54 15.40
N ASP A 104 5.64 0.43 14.70
CA ASP A 104 6.66 -0.12 13.80
C ASP A 104 6.95 0.75 12.58
N ARG A 105 5.94 1.48 12.08
CA ARG A 105 6.05 2.21 10.80
C ARG A 105 6.13 3.73 10.95
N PHE A 106 5.60 4.28 12.03
CA PHE A 106 5.44 5.74 12.21
C PHE A 106 6.00 6.26 13.53
N ALA A 107 6.56 5.44 14.42
CA ALA A 107 7.10 5.91 15.70
C ALA A 107 8.16 7.02 15.54
N ASP A 108 9.11 6.86 14.61
CA ASP A 108 10.15 7.87 14.38
C ASP A 108 9.57 9.19 13.87
N ARG A 109 8.58 9.11 12.97
CA ARG A 109 7.92 10.28 12.37
C ARG A 109 7.04 11.00 13.37
N LEU A 110 6.25 10.25 14.16
CA LEU A 110 5.44 10.80 15.24
C LEU A 110 6.32 11.42 16.32
N SER A 111 7.42 10.76 16.69
CA SER A 111 8.39 11.31 17.65
C SER A 111 9.04 12.59 17.16
N LEU A 112 9.41 12.67 15.87
CA LEU A 112 9.98 13.88 15.29
C LEU A 112 8.95 15.02 15.20
N ALA A 113 7.73 14.71 14.75
CA ALA A 113 6.66 15.70 14.66
C ALA A 113 6.30 16.30 16.03
N TRP A 114 6.22 15.45 17.07
CA TRP A 114 5.99 15.91 18.44
C TRP A 114 7.15 16.72 19.01
N LYS A 115 8.41 16.35 18.72
CA LYS A 115 9.59 17.14 19.13
C LYS A 115 9.65 18.52 18.48
N ILE A 116 9.20 18.64 17.23
CA ILE A 116 9.14 19.92 16.52
C ILE A 116 8.02 20.81 17.09
N ALA A 117 6.85 20.23 17.35
CA ALA A 117 5.72 20.96 17.92
C ALA A 117 5.95 21.37 19.39
N ARG A 118 6.53 20.48 20.20
CA ARG A 118 6.92 20.76 21.59
C ARG A 118 8.24 20.10 21.95
N SER A 119 9.24 20.92 22.25
CA SER A 119 10.56 20.48 22.70
C SER A 119 10.54 19.73 24.05
N GLU A 120 9.45 19.85 24.81
CA GLU A 120 9.20 19.16 26.08
C GLU A 120 8.88 17.66 25.90
N VAL A 121 8.36 17.26 24.72
CA VAL A 121 8.07 15.86 24.40
C VAL A 121 9.36 15.16 23.93
N ARG A 122 9.97 14.38 24.81
CA ARG A 122 11.21 13.64 24.52
C ARG A 122 10.96 12.28 23.89
N GLN A 123 9.86 11.63 24.27
CA GLN A 123 9.49 10.29 23.82
C GLN A 123 7.99 10.18 23.59
N VAL A 124 7.60 9.48 22.52
CA VAL A 124 6.21 9.15 22.24
C VAL A 124 6.01 7.66 22.47
N ARG A 125 5.02 7.29 23.29
CA ARG A 125 4.70 5.91 23.62
C ARG A 125 3.34 5.56 23.06
N ILE A 126 3.29 4.56 22.18
CA ILE A 126 2.07 4.16 21.48
C ILE A 126 1.49 2.93 22.17
N THR A 127 0.26 3.03 22.66
CA THR A 127 -0.42 1.98 23.45
C THR A 127 -1.90 1.88 23.08
N VAL A 128 -2.61 0.90 23.65
CA VAL A 128 -4.06 0.71 23.44
C VAL A 128 -4.85 1.51 24.48
N HIS A 129 -5.98 2.09 24.07
CA HIS A 129 -6.77 2.96 24.96
C HIS A 129 -7.17 2.26 26.28
N PRO A 130 -6.80 2.79 27.47
CA PRO A 130 -7.01 2.13 28.76
C PRO A 130 -8.46 2.13 29.27
N ARG A 131 -9.44 2.55 28.45
CA ARG A 131 -10.87 2.69 28.84
C ARG A 131 -11.90 2.33 27.75
N ARG A 132 -11.77 1.14 27.15
CA ARG A 132 -12.90 0.34 26.62
C ARG A 132 -12.56 -1.12 26.91
N ARG A 133 -13.13 -1.75 27.95
CA ARG A 133 -14.45 -2.40 27.95
C ARG A 133 -14.93 -2.78 26.55
N SER A 134 -14.91 -4.10 26.32
CA SER A 134 -15.76 -4.85 25.39
C SER A 134 -17.08 -4.14 25.10
N MET A 135 -17.49 -4.16 23.83
CA MET A 135 -18.79 -3.66 23.35
C MET A 135 -19.22 -4.56 22.18
N PRO A 136 -20.50 -4.93 22.08
CA PRO A 136 -21.30 -5.65 23.06
C PRO A 136 -21.22 -7.17 22.81
N GLU A 137 -20.95 -7.93 23.87
CA GLU A 137 -21.45 -9.31 23.95
C GLU A 137 -22.98 -9.26 23.86
N LEU A 138 -23.57 -10.03 22.94
CA LEU A 138 -24.94 -10.47 23.11
C LEU A 138 -25.00 -11.24 24.43
N ARG A 139 -25.53 -10.61 25.47
CA ARG A 139 -25.92 -11.30 26.69
C ARG A 139 -27.14 -12.16 26.37
N VAL A 140 -26.91 -13.46 26.16
CA VAL A 140 -27.91 -14.48 26.46
C VAL A 140 -27.54 -15.05 27.82
N GLY A 141 -28.47 -14.93 28.76
CA GLY A 141 -28.26 -15.05 30.19
C GLY A 141 -27.71 -16.40 30.65
N ALA A 142 -26.94 -16.32 31.73
CA ALA A 142 -26.60 -17.45 32.57
C ALA A 142 -27.84 -17.99 33.30
N GLU A 143 -27.76 -19.29 33.55
CA GLU A 143 -28.76 -20.20 34.08
C GLU A 143 -29.48 -19.71 35.35
N SER A 144 -30.78 -19.99 35.39
CA SER A 144 -31.51 -20.26 36.63
C SER A 144 -32.27 -21.57 36.44
N SER A 145 -31.95 -22.56 37.27
CA SER A 145 -32.76 -23.76 37.56
C SER A 145 -34.16 -23.32 38.01
N VAL A 146 -35.29 -23.96 37.64
CA VAL A 146 -35.84 -25.29 37.97
C VAL A 146 -37.08 -25.58 37.03
N PRO A 147 -37.86 -26.69 37.17
CA PRO A 147 -37.72 -28.04 36.62
C PRO A 147 -38.56 -28.36 35.35
N VAL A 148 -38.27 -29.55 34.81
CA VAL A 148 -38.94 -30.40 33.80
C VAL A 148 -40.46 -30.23 33.63
N ARG A 149 -40.92 -30.15 32.37
CA ARG A 149 -42.10 -30.90 31.91
C ARG A 149 -42.02 -31.26 30.43
N MET A 150 -41.97 -32.56 30.16
CA MET A 150 -42.19 -33.11 28.83
C MET A 150 -43.63 -32.84 28.38
N THR A 151 -43.77 -32.30 27.18
CA THR A 151 -44.90 -32.58 26.28
C THR A 151 -44.40 -32.49 24.85
N SER A 152 -44.43 -33.64 24.15
CA SER A 152 -44.59 -33.74 22.71
C SER A 152 -45.64 -32.73 22.21
N HIS A 153 -45.49 -32.18 21.01
CA HIS A 153 -46.55 -31.96 20.01
C HIS A 153 -45.91 -31.40 18.74
N SER A 154 -46.08 -32.14 17.65
CA SER A 154 -45.85 -31.76 16.27
C SER A 154 -46.78 -30.60 15.89
N HIS A 155 -46.26 -29.55 15.23
CA HIS A 155 -47.00 -28.84 14.19
C HIS A 155 -46.10 -27.96 13.32
N ALA A 156 -46.35 -28.06 12.01
CA ALA A 156 -45.82 -27.23 10.95
C ALA A 156 -46.36 -25.80 11.03
N GLY A 157 -45.58 -24.82 10.53
CA GLY A 157 -46.09 -23.47 10.29
C GLY A 157 -45.01 -22.38 10.27
N HIS A 158 -44.51 -22.09 9.06
CA HIS A 158 -44.01 -20.81 8.54
C HIS A 158 -43.45 -19.76 9.52
N HIS A 159 -42.16 -19.43 9.41
CA HIS A 159 -41.68 -18.04 9.52
C HIS A 159 -40.41 -17.78 8.67
N ASN A 160 -40.58 -16.89 7.69
CA ASN A 160 -39.62 -15.98 7.05
C ASN A 160 -38.17 -16.43 6.79
N SER A 161 -37.95 -16.94 5.58
CA SER A 161 -36.66 -16.93 4.91
C SER A 161 -36.38 -15.52 4.35
N GLY A 162 -35.75 -14.67 5.15
CA GLY A 162 -35.08 -13.45 4.65
C GLY A 162 -33.69 -13.81 4.08
N PRO A 163 -33.18 -13.09 3.05
CA PRO A 163 -31.96 -13.48 2.35
C PRO A 163 -30.73 -13.04 3.16
N ALA A 164 -30.26 -13.90 4.06
CA ALA A 164 -29.04 -13.67 4.85
C ALA A 164 -28.00 -14.80 4.66
N MET A 165 -27.95 -15.39 3.47
CA MET A 165 -27.00 -16.46 3.11
C MET A 165 -26.15 -16.13 1.87
N MET A 166 -26.18 -14.90 1.37
CA MET A 166 -25.43 -14.49 0.16
C MET A 166 -24.13 -13.71 0.45
N ASP A 167 -23.98 -13.12 1.65
CA ASP A 167 -22.82 -12.26 1.98
C ASP A 167 -21.54 -13.02 2.37
N THR A 168 -21.62 -14.32 2.64
CA THR A 168 -20.44 -15.13 3.03
C THR A 168 -19.70 -15.74 1.83
N ALA A 169 -20.26 -15.66 0.62
CA ALA A 169 -19.74 -16.34 -0.56
C ALA A 169 -18.62 -15.58 -1.31
N MET A 170 -18.54 -14.25 -1.14
CA MET A 170 -17.65 -13.35 -1.89
C MET A 170 -16.70 -12.53 -0.99
N SER A 171 -16.22 -13.08 0.12
CA SER A 171 -15.42 -12.31 1.07
C SER A 171 -14.15 -11.75 0.42
N GLY A 172 -14.09 -10.44 0.22
CA GLY A 172 -12.90 -9.69 -0.16
C GLY A 172 -12.70 -9.36 -1.64
N LEU A 173 -13.66 -9.67 -2.53
CA LEU A 173 -13.56 -9.29 -3.95
C LEU A 173 -13.98 -7.83 -4.18
N ASP A 174 -13.17 -7.07 -4.90
CA ASP A 174 -13.43 -5.70 -5.34
C ASP A 174 -14.34 -5.72 -6.58
N PRO A 175 -15.55 -5.14 -6.52
CA PRO A 175 -16.51 -5.19 -7.61
C PRO A 175 -16.06 -4.44 -8.88
N SER A 176 -15.05 -3.56 -8.77
CA SER A 176 -14.51 -2.81 -9.91
C SER A 176 -13.50 -3.59 -10.75
N LEU A 177 -13.02 -4.74 -10.27
CA LEU A 177 -11.96 -5.52 -10.89
C LEU A 177 -12.51 -6.78 -11.57
N THR A 178 -13.16 -6.59 -12.73
CA THR A 178 -13.79 -7.67 -13.51
C THR A 178 -13.07 -7.91 -14.84
N PHE A 179 -13.34 -9.02 -15.53
CA PHE A 179 -12.78 -9.27 -16.86
C PHE A 179 -13.19 -8.20 -17.88
N ALA A 180 -14.39 -7.62 -17.74
CA ALA A 180 -14.85 -6.55 -18.61
C ALA A 180 -13.98 -5.28 -18.50
N GLU A 181 -13.43 -5.02 -17.31
CA GLU A 181 -12.55 -3.88 -17.06
C GLU A 181 -11.07 -4.17 -17.37
N PHE A 182 -10.72 -5.42 -17.74
CA PHE A 182 -9.35 -5.82 -18.04
C PHE A 182 -9.12 -5.80 -19.55
N VAL A 183 -8.13 -5.03 -20.01
CA VAL A 183 -7.81 -4.92 -21.44
C VAL A 183 -6.76 -5.98 -21.85
N PRO A 184 -7.13 -6.96 -22.70
CA PRO A 184 -6.19 -7.95 -23.20
C PRO A 184 -5.28 -7.37 -24.30
N GLY A 185 -4.05 -7.88 -24.36
CA GLY A 185 -3.08 -7.59 -25.41
C GLY A 185 -1.97 -8.64 -25.45
N SER A 186 -1.04 -8.48 -26.39
CA SER A 186 0.12 -9.37 -26.60
C SER A 186 0.86 -9.69 -25.28
N ALA A 187 1.05 -8.69 -24.42
CA ALA A 187 1.80 -8.76 -23.18
C ALA A 187 1.13 -9.58 -22.07
N ASN A 188 -0.19 -9.80 -22.13
CA ASN A 188 -0.96 -10.43 -21.05
C ASN A 188 -1.95 -11.52 -21.51
N VAL A 189 -2.02 -11.81 -22.82
CA VAL A 189 -3.02 -12.72 -23.40
C VAL A 189 -2.98 -14.12 -22.82
N LEU A 190 -1.79 -14.66 -22.53
CA LEU A 190 -1.67 -15.99 -21.91
C LEU A 190 -2.29 -16.01 -20.51
N ALA A 191 -2.00 -14.98 -19.69
CA ALA A 191 -2.55 -14.85 -18.35
C ALA A 191 -4.07 -14.66 -18.37
N VAL A 192 -4.60 -13.87 -19.31
CA VAL A 192 -6.05 -13.68 -19.49
C VAL A 192 -6.74 -14.99 -19.87
N ASN A 193 -6.21 -15.71 -20.85
CA ASN A 193 -6.78 -16.98 -21.30
C ASN A 193 -6.73 -18.04 -20.18
N ALA A 194 -5.64 -18.09 -19.44
CA ALA A 194 -5.51 -18.99 -18.28
C ALA A 194 -6.50 -18.61 -17.17
N ALA A 195 -6.66 -17.32 -16.88
CA ALA A 195 -7.61 -16.80 -15.91
C ALA A 195 -9.05 -17.17 -16.28
N GLN A 196 -9.44 -17.00 -17.56
CA GLN A 196 -10.76 -17.40 -18.05
C GLN A 196 -11.01 -18.90 -17.87
N ARG A 197 -10.02 -19.76 -18.13
CA ARG A 197 -10.12 -21.21 -17.89
C ARG A 197 -10.29 -21.54 -16.39
N MET A 198 -9.60 -20.82 -15.51
CA MET A 198 -9.79 -20.98 -14.06
C MET A 198 -11.16 -20.50 -13.56
N ALA A 199 -11.83 -19.62 -14.30
CA ALA A 199 -13.16 -19.11 -13.96
C ALA A 199 -14.32 -19.92 -14.57
N ALA A 200 -14.07 -20.72 -15.62
CA ALA A 200 -15.07 -21.51 -16.33
C ALA A 200 -15.74 -22.57 -15.44
N ILE A 201 -16.90 -23.13 -15.83
CA ILE A 201 -17.56 -24.20 -15.06
C ILE A 201 -16.72 -25.48 -15.06
N GLU A 202 -16.05 -25.76 -16.18
CA GLU A 202 -15.23 -26.95 -16.36
C GLU A 202 -14.07 -27.03 -15.37
N THR A 203 -13.67 -28.24 -15.00
CA THR A 203 -12.47 -28.44 -14.18
C THR A 203 -11.24 -28.03 -15.01
N PRO A 204 -10.40 -27.11 -14.52
CA PRO A 204 -9.24 -26.65 -15.27
C PRO A 204 -8.22 -27.78 -15.43
N GLN A 205 -7.55 -27.80 -16.60
CA GLN A 205 -6.52 -28.80 -16.92
C GLN A 205 -5.21 -28.60 -16.13
N PHE A 206 -5.08 -27.49 -15.43
CA PHE A 206 -3.93 -27.14 -14.61
C PHE A 206 -4.41 -26.55 -13.28
N SER A 207 -3.71 -26.88 -12.20
CA SER A 207 -3.85 -26.24 -10.90
C SER A 207 -2.53 -26.44 -10.14
N PRO A 208 -1.94 -25.41 -9.52
CA PRO A 208 -2.42 -24.03 -9.47
C PRO A 208 -2.24 -23.24 -10.78
N LEU A 209 -2.94 -22.11 -10.89
CA LEU A 209 -2.54 -21.04 -11.80
C LEU A 209 -1.64 -20.06 -11.04
N TYR A 210 -0.43 -19.85 -11.53
CA TYR A 210 0.51 -18.88 -10.98
C TYR A 210 0.64 -17.67 -11.91
N LEU A 211 0.16 -16.51 -11.44
CA LEU A 211 0.26 -15.24 -12.13
C LEU A 211 1.54 -14.52 -11.72
N LYS A 212 2.48 -14.42 -12.65
CA LYS A 212 3.73 -13.68 -12.48
C LYS A 212 3.63 -12.32 -13.16
N GLY A 213 4.17 -11.29 -12.54
CA GLY A 213 4.36 -9.99 -13.19
C GLY A 213 4.78 -8.93 -12.19
N SER A 214 5.46 -7.88 -12.63
CA SER A 214 5.88 -6.79 -11.74
C SER A 214 4.68 -6.06 -11.09
N THR A 215 4.97 -5.14 -10.18
CA THR A 215 3.93 -4.32 -9.55
C THR A 215 3.15 -3.52 -10.59
N GLY A 216 1.83 -3.43 -10.41
CA GLY A 216 0.97 -2.62 -11.28
C GLY A 216 0.73 -3.16 -12.70
N GLN A 217 1.02 -4.44 -12.98
CA GLN A 217 0.72 -5.06 -14.29
C GLN A 217 -0.66 -5.73 -14.38
N GLY A 218 -1.46 -5.73 -13.31
CA GLY A 218 -2.83 -6.27 -13.34
C GLY A 218 -3.03 -7.66 -12.72
N LYS A 219 -2.05 -8.19 -11.98
CA LYS A 219 -2.18 -9.47 -11.24
C LYS A 219 -3.41 -9.50 -10.32
N THR A 220 -3.52 -8.51 -9.44
CA THR A 220 -4.66 -8.34 -8.53
C THR A 220 -5.97 -8.24 -9.32
N HIS A 221 -5.99 -7.47 -10.41
CA HIS A 221 -7.19 -7.36 -11.26
C HIS A 221 -7.62 -8.73 -11.77
N LEU A 222 -6.71 -9.53 -12.33
CA LEU A 222 -7.03 -10.88 -12.80
C LEU A 222 -7.50 -11.80 -11.68
N LEU A 223 -6.89 -11.78 -10.49
CA LEU A 223 -7.37 -12.56 -9.34
C LEU A 223 -8.84 -12.27 -9.03
N HIS A 224 -9.19 -10.98 -8.93
CA HIS A 224 -10.55 -10.55 -8.65
C HIS A 224 -11.51 -10.91 -9.79
N ALA A 225 -11.10 -10.71 -11.03
CA ALA A 225 -11.89 -11.04 -12.22
C ALA A 225 -12.21 -12.55 -12.30
N ILE A 226 -11.25 -13.41 -11.96
CA ILE A 226 -11.46 -14.87 -11.86
C ILE A 226 -12.52 -15.17 -10.80
N GLY A 227 -12.41 -14.55 -9.62
CA GLY A 227 -13.37 -14.73 -8.53
C GLY A 227 -14.80 -14.35 -8.94
N HIS A 228 -14.98 -13.17 -9.53
CA HIS A 228 -16.28 -12.70 -10.00
C HIS A 228 -16.89 -13.63 -11.06
N ALA A 229 -16.10 -13.98 -12.08
CA ALA A 229 -16.59 -14.86 -13.14
C ALA A 229 -16.88 -16.28 -12.64
N PHE A 230 -16.10 -16.80 -11.70
CA PHE A 230 -16.37 -18.10 -11.09
C PHE A 230 -17.64 -18.08 -10.25
N ALA A 231 -17.87 -17.03 -9.46
CA ALA A 231 -19.10 -16.87 -8.69
C ALA A 231 -20.35 -16.80 -9.60
N ALA A 232 -20.24 -16.10 -10.73
CA ALA A 232 -21.30 -16.02 -11.73
C ALA A 232 -21.58 -17.38 -12.39
N ASN A 233 -20.53 -18.13 -12.72
CA ASN A 233 -20.63 -19.44 -13.38
C ASN A 233 -21.07 -20.57 -12.44
N LYS A 234 -20.75 -20.48 -11.14
CA LYS A 234 -21.12 -21.47 -10.12
C LYS A 234 -21.76 -20.75 -8.92
N PRO A 235 -23.05 -20.37 -9.01
CA PRO A 235 -23.76 -19.73 -7.91
C PRO A 235 -23.68 -20.56 -6.63
N GLY A 236 -23.34 -19.93 -5.51
CA GLY A 236 -23.16 -20.60 -4.21
C GLY A 236 -21.75 -21.20 -3.97
N ALA A 237 -20.84 -21.12 -4.95
CA ALA A 237 -19.44 -21.44 -4.70
C ALA A 237 -18.83 -20.52 -3.65
N ARG A 238 -18.03 -21.09 -2.75
CA ARG A 238 -17.33 -20.32 -1.71
C ARG A 238 -15.96 -19.89 -2.21
N ILE A 239 -15.73 -18.59 -2.33
CA ILE A 239 -14.47 -18.03 -2.81
C ILE A 239 -13.76 -17.31 -1.67
N PHE A 240 -12.46 -17.58 -1.50
CA PHE A 240 -11.63 -16.85 -0.55
C PHE A 240 -10.52 -16.12 -1.27
N TYR A 241 -10.56 -14.79 -1.19
CA TYR A 241 -9.49 -13.92 -1.62
C TYR A 241 -8.72 -13.37 -0.42
N CYS A 242 -7.40 -13.48 -0.44
CA CYS A 242 -6.54 -12.86 0.55
C CYS A 242 -5.20 -12.43 -0.05
N SER A 243 -4.57 -11.40 0.53
CA SER A 243 -3.13 -11.23 0.37
C SER A 243 -2.40 -12.23 1.27
N ALA A 244 -1.18 -12.58 0.92
CA ALA A 244 -0.39 -13.49 1.73
C ALA A 244 -0.08 -12.91 3.13
N GLU A 245 0.02 -11.58 3.25
CA GLU A 245 0.10 -10.88 4.54
C GLU A 245 -1.18 -11.06 5.37
N ARG A 246 -2.36 -10.93 4.77
CA ARG A 246 -3.62 -11.16 5.46
C ARG A 246 -3.74 -12.61 5.92
N PHE A 247 -3.35 -13.56 5.06
CA PHE A 247 -3.30 -14.98 5.43
C PHE A 247 -2.41 -15.21 6.66
N MET A 248 -1.23 -14.60 6.70
CA MET A 248 -0.34 -14.63 7.87
C MET A 248 -1.02 -14.12 9.13
N ILE A 249 -1.66 -12.96 9.05
CA ILE A 249 -2.31 -12.33 10.21
C ILE A 249 -3.42 -13.22 10.74
N GLU A 250 -4.30 -13.73 9.86
CA GLU A 250 -5.41 -14.61 10.27
C GLU A 250 -4.89 -15.94 10.84
N PHE A 251 -3.81 -16.50 10.29
CA PHE A 251 -3.17 -17.70 10.82
C PHE A 251 -2.59 -17.48 12.22
N VAL A 252 -1.82 -16.40 12.43
CA VAL A 252 -1.24 -16.08 13.74
C VAL A 252 -2.33 -15.80 14.77
N GLN A 253 -3.43 -15.16 14.38
CA GLN A 253 -4.59 -14.95 15.25
C GLN A 253 -5.22 -16.29 15.66
N ALA A 254 -5.50 -17.18 14.70
CA ALA A 254 -6.07 -18.50 14.97
C ALA A 254 -5.16 -19.38 15.85
N MET A 255 -3.83 -19.24 15.73
CA MET A 255 -2.89 -19.87 16.65
C MET A 255 -3.01 -19.33 18.07
N ARG A 256 -3.11 -18.00 18.23
CA ARG A 256 -3.22 -17.33 19.54
C ARG A 256 -4.55 -17.61 20.23
N SER A 257 -5.65 -17.71 19.47
CA SER A 257 -6.99 -18.03 20.00
C SER A 257 -7.26 -19.53 20.17
N ASN A 258 -6.30 -20.40 19.80
CA ASN A 258 -6.47 -21.86 19.78
C ASN A 258 -7.61 -22.35 18.86
N GLU A 259 -7.92 -21.58 17.81
CA GLU A 259 -8.99 -21.84 16.82
C GLU A 259 -8.42 -22.41 15.50
N MET A 260 -7.22 -22.99 15.54
CA MET A 260 -6.53 -23.53 14.36
C MET A 260 -7.33 -24.58 13.60
N ILE A 261 -8.13 -25.38 14.31
CA ILE A 261 -8.98 -26.41 13.72
C ILE A 261 -10.09 -25.76 12.87
N GLU A 262 -10.73 -24.72 13.41
CA GLU A 262 -11.79 -23.98 12.72
C GLU A 262 -11.23 -23.21 11.52
N PHE A 263 -10.08 -22.57 11.69
CA PHE A 263 -9.36 -21.90 10.59
C PHE A 263 -9.10 -22.86 9.42
N LYS A 264 -8.59 -24.06 9.71
CA LYS A 264 -8.36 -25.13 8.72
C LYS A 264 -9.64 -25.62 8.08
N ALA A 265 -10.69 -25.84 8.87
CA ALA A 265 -11.99 -26.29 8.37
C ALA A 265 -12.62 -25.25 7.44
N ARG A 266 -12.52 -23.96 7.79
CA ARG A 266 -12.96 -22.83 6.96
C ARG A 266 -12.21 -22.79 5.64
N LEU A 267 -10.88 -22.84 5.66
CA LEU A 267 -10.05 -22.83 4.44
C LEU A 267 -10.33 -24.02 3.52
N ARG A 268 -10.47 -25.22 4.10
CA ARG A 268 -10.88 -26.43 3.36
C ARG A 268 -12.31 -26.36 2.87
N GLY A 269 -13.12 -25.40 3.30
CA GLY A 269 -14.48 -25.22 2.83
C GLY A 269 -14.56 -24.57 1.43
N PHE A 270 -13.63 -23.69 1.09
CA PHE A 270 -13.70 -22.90 -0.15
C PHE A 270 -13.57 -23.76 -1.41
N ASP A 271 -14.32 -23.43 -2.46
CA ASP A 271 -14.19 -24.03 -3.79
C ASP A 271 -12.99 -23.44 -4.57
N MET A 272 -12.62 -22.20 -4.22
CA MET A 272 -11.54 -21.45 -4.86
C MET A 272 -10.76 -20.62 -3.82
N LEU A 273 -9.43 -20.70 -3.90
CA LEU A 273 -8.49 -19.87 -3.15
C LEU A 273 -7.72 -18.96 -4.10
N LEU A 274 -7.78 -17.65 -3.84
CA LEU A 274 -7.10 -16.59 -4.57
C LEU A 274 -6.10 -15.92 -3.62
N VAL A 275 -4.81 -16.05 -3.90
CA VAL A 275 -3.73 -15.53 -3.04
C VAL A 275 -2.93 -14.48 -3.78
N ASP A 276 -2.94 -13.25 -3.27
CA ASP A 276 -2.14 -12.15 -3.84
C ASP A 276 -0.82 -11.94 -3.09
N ASP A 277 0.16 -11.41 -3.82
CA ASP A 277 1.48 -11.01 -3.33
C ASP A 277 2.18 -12.04 -2.42
N ILE A 278 2.34 -13.28 -2.91
CA ILE A 278 2.94 -14.37 -2.13
C ILE A 278 4.37 -14.08 -1.65
N GLN A 279 5.10 -13.16 -2.30
CA GLN A 279 6.43 -12.73 -1.86
C GLN A 279 6.46 -12.23 -0.40
N PHE A 280 5.33 -11.83 0.20
CA PHE A 280 5.29 -11.39 1.59
C PHE A 280 5.46 -12.50 2.62
N ILE A 281 5.37 -13.79 2.25
CA ILE A 281 5.63 -14.91 3.18
C ILE A 281 7.12 -15.27 3.30
N ILE A 282 8.00 -14.62 2.53
CA ILE A 282 9.45 -14.87 2.55
C ILE A 282 10.00 -14.67 3.96
N GLY A 283 10.79 -15.63 4.43
CA GLY A 283 11.38 -15.60 5.78
C GLY A 283 10.40 -15.90 6.93
N LYS A 284 9.19 -16.36 6.64
CA LYS A 284 8.14 -16.69 7.64
C LYS A 284 7.85 -18.20 7.64
N ALA A 285 8.78 -18.98 8.17
CA ALA A 285 8.78 -20.46 8.07
C ALA A 285 7.44 -21.10 8.51
N SER A 286 6.92 -20.76 9.69
CA SER A 286 5.66 -21.33 10.20
C SER A 286 4.45 -21.02 9.30
N THR A 287 4.41 -19.85 8.68
CA THR A 287 3.37 -19.51 7.70
C THR A 287 3.55 -20.31 6.42
N GLN A 288 4.78 -20.44 5.92
CA GLN A 288 5.05 -21.19 4.70
C GLN A 288 4.61 -22.66 4.84
N GLU A 289 4.89 -23.27 5.99
CA GLU A 289 4.46 -24.63 6.30
C GLU A 289 2.92 -24.76 6.31
N GLU A 290 2.21 -23.87 6.99
CA GLU A 290 0.74 -23.93 7.01
C GLU A 290 0.14 -23.65 5.63
N PHE A 291 0.72 -22.71 4.89
CA PHE A 291 0.29 -22.40 3.53
C PHE A 291 0.50 -23.61 2.59
N LEU A 292 1.61 -24.32 2.72
CA LEU A 292 1.87 -25.58 2.02
C LEU A 292 0.79 -26.62 2.35
N HIS A 293 0.45 -26.83 3.63
CA HIS A 293 -0.61 -27.74 4.02
C HIS A 293 -1.99 -27.35 3.46
N THR A 294 -2.28 -26.04 3.41
CA THR A 294 -3.52 -25.51 2.83
C THR A 294 -3.59 -25.80 1.33
N ILE A 295 -2.52 -25.53 0.61
CA ILE A 295 -2.40 -25.81 -0.83
C ILE A 295 -2.59 -27.30 -1.11
N ASP A 296 -1.91 -28.17 -0.36
CA ASP A 296 -1.98 -29.62 -0.53
C ASP A 296 -3.41 -30.15 -0.33
N ALA A 297 -4.11 -29.65 0.68
CA ALA A 297 -5.50 -30.01 0.94
C ALA A 297 -6.46 -29.53 -0.16
N LEU A 298 -6.25 -28.31 -0.70
CA LEU A 298 -7.08 -27.79 -1.78
C LEU A 298 -6.85 -28.53 -3.10
N MET A 299 -5.60 -28.77 -3.46
CA MET A 299 -5.24 -29.46 -4.71
C MET A 299 -5.70 -30.92 -4.70
N SER A 300 -5.53 -31.64 -3.59
CA SER A 300 -6.02 -33.02 -3.45
C SER A 300 -7.55 -33.13 -3.52
N ALA A 301 -8.27 -32.09 -3.09
CA ALA A 301 -9.72 -32.00 -3.21
C ALA A 301 -10.20 -31.51 -4.59
N GLY A 302 -9.30 -31.32 -5.57
CA GLY A 302 -9.65 -30.83 -6.91
C GLY A 302 -10.12 -29.37 -6.95
N LYS A 303 -9.80 -28.59 -5.91
CA LYS A 303 -10.23 -27.19 -5.77
C LYS A 303 -9.33 -26.26 -6.56
N ARG A 304 -9.84 -25.06 -6.85
CA ARG A 304 -9.12 -24.10 -7.67
C ARG A 304 -8.19 -23.25 -6.82
N LEU A 305 -6.92 -23.21 -7.22
CA LEU A 305 -5.90 -22.42 -6.56
C LEU A 305 -5.28 -21.46 -7.58
N ILE A 306 -5.34 -20.17 -7.28
CA ILE A 306 -4.68 -19.13 -8.07
C ILE A 306 -3.79 -18.32 -7.14
N VAL A 307 -2.54 -18.14 -7.53
CA VAL A 307 -1.52 -17.43 -6.76
C VAL A 307 -0.90 -16.34 -7.63
N ALA A 308 -0.70 -15.14 -7.08
CA ALA A 308 0.01 -14.07 -7.75
C ALA A 308 1.31 -13.69 -7.02
N ALA A 309 2.33 -13.33 -7.81
CA ALA A 309 3.63 -12.91 -7.29
C ALA A 309 4.34 -11.91 -8.20
N ASP A 310 5.31 -11.17 -7.64
CA ASP A 310 6.13 -10.22 -8.39
C ASP A 310 7.19 -10.88 -9.30
N ARG A 311 7.47 -12.17 -9.10
CA ARG A 311 8.51 -12.94 -9.80
C ARG A 311 8.11 -14.41 -9.97
N ALA A 312 8.92 -15.16 -10.71
CA ALA A 312 8.69 -16.59 -10.92
C ALA A 312 8.91 -17.39 -9.62
N PRO A 313 8.30 -18.58 -9.45
CA PRO A 313 8.51 -19.41 -8.27
C PRO A 313 9.99 -19.64 -7.95
N GLN A 314 10.81 -19.95 -8.97
CA GLN A 314 12.24 -20.24 -8.79
C GLN A 314 13.06 -19.02 -8.35
N ALA A 315 12.52 -17.80 -8.45
CA ALA A 315 13.18 -16.56 -8.05
C ALA A 315 12.71 -16.03 -6.67
N LEU A 316 11.83 -16.76 -5.99
CA LEU A 316 11.38 -16.44 -4.63
C LEU A 316 12.39 -16.97 -3.60
N ASP A 317 13.52 -16.28 -3.46
CA ASP A 317 14.54 -16.61 -2.48
C ASP A 317 13.96 -16.59 -1.05
N GLY A 318 14.26 -17.63 -0.26
CA GLY A 318 13.76 -17.74 1.12
C GLY A 318 12.33 -18.30 1.26
N VAL A 319 11.78 -18.88 0.19
CA VAL A 319 10.60 -19.76 0.22
C VAL A 319 11.04 -21.23 0.21
N GLU A 320 10.39 -22.08 1.01
CA GLU A 320 10.67 -23.51 1.08
C GLU A 320 10.54 -24.19 -0.30
N GLN A 321 11.52 -25.04 -0.64
CA GLN A 321 11.58 -25.75 -1.93
C GLN A 321 10.33 -26.57 -2.24
N ARG A 322 9.69 -27.15 -1.22
CA ARG A 322 8.44 -27.91 -1.38
C ARG A 322 7.31 -27.02 -1.88
N LEU A 323 7.16 -25.84 -1.30
CA LEU A 323 6.17 -24.86 -1.72
C LEU A 323 6.44 -24.37 -3.14
N LEU A 324 7.70 -24.07 -3.48
CA LEU A 324 8.08 -23.69 -4.85
C LEU A 324 7.74 -24.77 -5.87
N SER A 325 7.97 -26.04 -5.53
CA SER A 325 7.61 -27.18 -6.38
C SER A 325 6.10 -27.25 -6.63
N ARG A 326 5.27 -27.09 -5.58
CA ARG A 326 3.80 -27.07 -5.73
C ARG A 326 3.31 -25.90 -6.56
N LEU A 327 3.88 -24.71 -6.37
CA LEU A 327 3.51 -23.53 -7.14
C LEU A 327 3.91 -23.65 -8.63
N SER A 328 4.92 -24.46 -8.93
CA SER A 328 5.43 -24.66 -10.30
C SER A 328 4.77 -25.82 -11.05
N MET A 329 4.02 -26.70 -10.38
CA MET A 329 3.49 -27.92 -11.01
C MET A 329 2.30 -27.67 -11.95
N GLY A 330 1.64 -26.52 -11.82
CA GLY A 330 0.52 -26.10 -12.67
C GLY A 330 0.96 -25.23 -13.84
N LEU A 331 0.24 -24.14 -14.10
CA LEU A 331 0.57 -23.19 -15.17
C LEU A 331 1.16 -21.90 -14.57
N VAL A 332 2.36 -21.53 -15.00
CA VAL A 332 2.97 -20.22 -14.72
C VAL A 332 2.70 -19.29 -15.90
N ALA A 333 1.80 -18.32 -15.71
CA ALA A 333 1.45 -17.33 -16.73
C ALA A 333 2.11 -15.99 -16.40
N ASP A 334 2.89 -15.46 -17.35
CA ASP A 334 3.58 -14.19 -17.18
C ASP A 334 2.74 -13.03 -17.71
N ILE A 335 2.74 -11.92 -16.98
CA ILE A 335 2.15 -10.64 -17.36
C ILE A 335 3.30 -9.66 -17.58
N GLN A 336 3.60 -9.44 -18.86
CA GLN A 336 4.67 -8.55 -19.28
C GLN A 336 4.26 -7.08 -19.16
N PRO A 337 5.24 -6.15 -19.09
CA PRO A 337 4.97 -4.74 -19.27
C PRO A 337 4.19 -4.46 -20.56
N ALA A 338 3.14 -3.63 -20.45
CA ALA A 338 2.32 -3.27 -21.60
C ALA A 338 3.13 -2.52 -22.66
N ASP A 339 3.03 -2.96 -23.92
CA ASP A 339 3.53 -2.24 -25.07
C ASP A 339 2.72 -0.95 -25.32
N ILE A 340 3.22 -0.11 -26.23
CA ILE A 340 2.59 1.19 -26.51
C ILE A 340 1.13 1.04 -26.96
N GLU A 341 0.83 0.02 -27.75
CA GLU A 341 -0.50 -0.24 -28.27
C GLU A 341 -1.47 -0.64 -27.15
N LEU A 342 -1.05 -1.55 -26.27
CA LEU A 342 -1.84 -1.97 -25.11
C LEU A 342 -2.02 -0.82 -24.12
N ARG A 343 -0.99 0.01 -23.87
CA ARG A 343 -1.11 1.20 -23.03
C ARG A 343 -2.16 2.19 -23.58
N ARG A 344 -2.16 2.43 -24.89
CA ARG A 344 -3.18 3.26 -25.55
C ARG A 344 -4.58 2.68 -25.35
N LYS A 345 -4.77 1.38 -25.63
CA LYS A 345 -6.07 0.70 -25.42
C LYS A 345 -6.54 0.78 -23.98
N ILE A 346 -5.64 0.66 -23.00
CA ILE A 346 -5.97 0.81 -21.58
C ILE A 346 -6.45 2.23 -21.26
N LEU A 347 -5.75 3.26 -21.77
CA LEU A 347 -6.15 4.66 -21.58
C LEU A 347 -7.51 4.95 -22.21
N GLU A 348 -7.74 4.51 -23.45
CA GLU A 348 -9.01 4.66 -24.16
C GLU A 348 -10.15 3.96 -23.41
N HIS A 349 -9.93 2.71 -22.99
CA HIS A 349 -10.91 1.96 -22.19
C HIS A 349 -11.22 2.67 -20.87
N ARG A 350 -10.20 3.24 -20.22
CA ARG A 350 -10.40 3.99 -18.98
C ARG A 350 -11.14 5.31 -19.22
N LEU A 351 -10.85 5.98 -20.33
CA LEU A 351 -11.47 7.24 -20.73
C LEU A 351 -12.98 7.07 -20.97
N ALA A 352 -13.41 5.94 -21.51
CA ALA A 352 -14.82 5.63 -21.75
C ALA A 352 -15.70 5.68 -20.49
N ARG A 353 -15.10 5.65 -19.28
CA ARG A 353 -15.82 5.80 -18.00
C ARG A 353 -16.08 7.26 -17.63
N PHE A 354 -15.49 8.22 -18.34
CA PHE A 354 -15.67 9.65 -18.10
C PHE A 354 -16.63 10.23 -19.14
N ASN A 355 -17.90 10.35 -18.78
CA ASN A 355 -18.97 10.74 -19.70
C ASN A 355 -18.87 12.19 -20.24
N SER A 356 -18.03 13.05 -19.66
CA SER A 356 -18.04 14.49 -19.94
C SER A 356 -16.66 15.11 -20.23
N THR A 357 -15.58 14.33 -20.19
CA THR A 357 -14.23 14.87 -20.37
C THR A 357 -13.65 14.44 -21.70
N GLN A 358 -13.48 15.40 -22.61
CA GLN A 358 -12.74 15.17 -23.84
C GLN A 358 -11.25 15.22 -23.53
N VAL A 359 -10.56 14.10 -23.78
CA VAL A 359 -9.10 14.04 -23.74
C VAL A 359 -8.61 13.93 -25.18
N PRO A 360 -7.85 14.92 -25.67
CA PRO A 360 -7.27 14.89 -27.01
C PRO A 360 -6.38 13.65 -27.27
N ALA A 361 -6.35 13.18 -28.52
CA ALA A 361 -5.63 11.95 -28.90
C ALA A 361 -4.10 12.07 -28.73
N ASP A 362 -3.55 13.26 -28.94
CA ASP A 362 -2.15 13.60 -28.69
C ASP A 362 -1.78 13.50 -27.20
N VAL A 363 -2.70 13.84 -26.29
CA VAL A 363 -2.53 13.65 -24.84
C VAL A 363 -2.48 12.15 -24.51
N ILE A 364 -3.38 11.34 -25.09
CA ILE A 364 -3.36 9.88 -24.90
C ILE A 364 -2.04 9.29 -25.39
N GLU A 365 -1.58 9.69 -26.57
CA GLU A 365 -0.31 9.26 -27.15
C GLU A 365 0.88 9.68 -26.27
N PHE A 366 0.87 10.92 -25.77
CA PHE A 366 1.87 11.42 -24.85
C PHE A 366 1.94 10.61 -23.56
N LEU A 367 0.81 10.33 -22.93
CA LEU A 367 0.73 9.51 -21.71
C LEU A 367 1.24 8.08 -21.98
N ALA A 368 0.80 7.46 -23.08
CA ALA A 368 1.19 6.10 -23.45
C ALA A 368 2.69 6.01 -23.75
N ARG A 369 3.31 7.05 -24.35
CA ARG A 369 4.75 7.09 -24.59
C ARG A 369 5.55 7.29 -23.31
N THR A 370 5.09 8.20 -22.46
CA THR A 370 5.92 8.69 -21.36
C THR A 370 5.76 7.87 -20.07
N ILE A 371 4.59 7.30 -19.80
CA ILE A 371 4.33 6.47 -18.62
C ILE A 371 4.37 4.98 -19.01
N ASN A 372 5.57 4.39 -18.93
CA ASN A 372 5.83 3.04 -19.43
C ASN A 372 6.21 2.01 -18.36
N ARG A 373 6.34 2.40 -17.08
CA ARG A 373 6.78 1.50 -16.01
C ARG A 373 5.75 0.46 -15.61
N ASN A 374 4.52 0.90 -15.34
CA ASN A 374 3.42 0.02 -14.94
C ASN A 374 2.07 0.67 -15.26
N VAL A 375 1.05 -0.17 -15.43
CA VAL A 375 -0.30 0.26 -15.81
C VAL A 375 -0.96 1.08 -14.71
N ARG A 376 -0.63 0.84 -13.44
CA ARG A 376 -1.17 1.61 -12.30
C ARG A 376 -0.78 3.09 -12.38
N GLU A 377 0.48 3.40 -12.67
CA GLU A 377 0.94 4.78 -12.88
C GLU A 377 0.31 5.41 -14.12
N LEU A 378 0.16 4.64 -15.21
CA LEU A 378 -0.47 5.11 -16.45
C LEU A 378 -1.91 5.57 -16.21
N VAL A 379 -2.71 4.69 -15.59
CA VAL A 379 -4.10 4.99 -15.24
C VAL A 379 -4.18 6.09 -14.18
N GLY A 380 -3.25 6.10 -13.21
CA GLY A 380 -3.14 7.15 -12.21
C GLY A 380 -2.86 8.53 -12.81
N GLY A 381 -1.98 8.60 -13.80
CA GLY A 381 -1.65 9.82 -14.55
C GLY A 381 -2.86 10.37 -15.30
N LEU A 382 -3.58 9.52 -16.02
CA LEU A 382 -4.83 9.91 -16.70
C LEU A 382 -5.88 10.42 -15.70
N ASN A 383 -6.12 9.68 -14.62
CA ASN A 383 -7.10 10.09 -13.60
C ASN A 383 -6.70 11.43 -12.95
N LYS A 384 -5.41 11.64 -12.65
CA LYS A 384 -4.90 12.89 -12.08
C LYS A 384 -5.12 14.06 -13.04
N LEU A 385 -4.83 13.87 -14.32
CA LEU A 385 -5.00 14.89 -15.35
C LEU A 385 -6.48 15.28 -15.51
N ILE A 386 -7.37 14.30 -15.62
CA ILE A 386 -8.82 14.52 -15.72
C ILE A 386 -9.34 15.22 -14.46
N ALA A 387 -8.96 14.75 -13.27
CA ALA A 387 -9.40 15.35 -12.02
C ALA A 387 -8.95 16.81 -11.91
N TYR A 388 -7.72 17.13 -12.31
CA TYR A 388 -7.23 18.51 -12.31
C TYR A 388 -8.05 19.39 -13.25
N ALA A 389 -8.21 18.97 -14.52
CA ALA A 389 -8.99 19.70 -15.52
C ALA A 389 -10.42 19.99 -15.04
N GLN A 390 -11.07 19.01 -14.41
CA GLN A 390 -12.41 19.18 -13.84
C GLN A 390 -12.44 20.16 -12.65
N LEU A 391 -11.43 20.12 -11.78
CA LEU A 391 -11.36 21.00 -10.60
C LEU A 391 -10.99 22.45 -10.94
N THR A 392 -10.20 22.67 -11.99
CA THR A 392 -9.80 24.03 -12.43
C THR A 392 -10.70 24.59 -13.52
N GLY A 393 -11.59 23.78 -14.08
CA GLY A 393 -12.42 24.16 -15.22
C GLY A 393 -11.64 24.36 -16.52
N GLN A 394 -10.37 23.92 -16.57
CA GLN A 394 -9.54 24.01 -17.77
C GLN A 394 -9.74 22.76 -18.65
N PRO A 395 -9.68 22.91 -19.98
CA PRO A 395 -9.71 21.74 -20.87
C PRO A 395 -8.43 20.92 -20.72
N VAL A 396 -8.55 19.60 -20.92
CA VAL A 396 -7.37 18.73 -20.97
C VAL A 396 -6.56 19.06 -22.22
N SER A 397 -5.27 19.38 -22.04
CA SER A 397 -4.34 19.71 -23.11
C SER A 397 -2.97 19.06 -22.87
N LEU A 398 -2.14 19.00 -23.91
CA LEU A 398 -0.77 18.49 -23.80
C LEU A 398 0.06 19.32 -22.81
N GLN A 399 -0.06 20.65 -22.88
CA GLN A 399 0.61 21.57 -21.95
C GLN A 399 0.22 21.26 -20.49
N LEU A 400 -1.08 21.06 -20.23
CA LEU A 400 -1.55 20.72 -18.89
C LEU A 400 -1.00 19.37 -18.42
N ALA A 401 -0.91 18.39 -19.31
CA ALA A 401 -0.33 17.08 -19.01
C ALA A 401 1.15 17.19 -18.64
N GLU A 402 1.93 17.98 -19.39
CA GLU A 402 3.35 18.21 -19.10
C GLU A 402 3.56 18.91 -17.76
N GLU A 403 2.80 19.96 -17.48
CA GLU A 403 2.89 20.72 -16.22
C GLU A 403 2.52 19.85 -15.00
N GLN A 404 1.37 19.17 -15.06
CA GLN A 404 0.79 18.48 -13.89
C GLN A 404 1.37 17.09 -13.62
N LEU A 405 2.00 16.47 -14.63
CA LEU A 405 2.57 15.14 -14.49
C LEU A 405 4.09 15.17 -14.29
N THR A 406 4.72 16.34 -14.14
CA THR A 406 6.16 16.51 -13.95
C THR A 406 6.79 15.49 -12.98
N ASP A 407 6.16 15.21 -11.83
CA ASP A 407 6.68 14.21 -10.86
C ASP A 407 6.63 12.78 -11.40
N ILE A 408 5.53 12.40 -12.06
CA ILE A 408 5.35 11.07 -12.66
C ILE A 408 6.28 10.92 -13.86
N LEU A 409 6.44 11.97 -14.66
CA LEU A 409 7.33 12.01 -15.83
C LEU A 409 8.80 11.95 -15.37
N SER A 410 9.17 12.70 -14.33
CA SER A 410 10.53 12.67 -13.73
C SER A 410 10.84 11.33 -13.07
N ALA A 411 9.84 10.72 -12.43
CA ALA A 411 9.95 9.37 -11.92
C ALA A 411 10.14 8.38 -13.07
N ASN A 412 9.39 8.49 -14.18
CA ASN A 412 9.43 7.59 -15.34
C ASN A 412 10.64 7.77 -16.27
N ARG A 413 11.36 8.90 -16.23
CA ARG A 413 12.64 9.04 -16.94
C ARG A 413 13.58 7.88 -16.55
N ARG A 414 14.10 7.19 -17.57
CA ARG A 414 15.05 6.08 -17.40
C ARG A 414 16.22 6.60 -16.57
N ARG A 415 16.38 6.07 -15.35
CA ARG A 415 17.54 6.43 -14.51
C ARG A 415 18.72 5.64 -15.05
N ILE A 416 19.60 6.33 -15.76
CA ILE A 416 20.86 5.77 -16.22
C ILE A 416 21.62 5.22 -15.01
N THR A 417 22.01 3.95 -15.06
CA THR A 417 22.73 3.30 -13.95
C THR A 417 24.23 3.33 -14.19
N ILE A 418 25.04 3.32 -13.12
CA ILE A 418 26.50 3.22 -13.26
C ILE A 418 26.91 1.95 -14.06
N ASP A 419 26.16 0.86 -13.88
CA ASP A 419 26.41 -0.39 -14.59
C ASP A 419 26.16 -0.28 -16.11
N GLU A 420 25.14 0.49 -16.51
CA GLU A 420 24.84 0.81 -17.90
C GLU A 420 25.87 1.77 -18.51
N ILE A 421 26.30 2.78 -17.75
CA ILE A 421 27.39 3.68 -18.15
C ILE A 421 28.67 2.87 -18.38
N GLN A 422 29.05 2.00 -17.45
CA GLN A 422 30.21 1.13 -17.61
C GLN A 422 30.11 0.29 -18.87
N ARG A 423 28.95 -0.34 -19.13
CA ARG A 423 28.74 -1.17 -20.33
C ARG A 423 28.92 -0.36 -21.61
N THR A 424 28.28 0.81 -21.70
CA THR A 424 28.30 1.67 -22.89
C THR A 424 29.71 2.20 -23.17
N VAL A 425 30.40 2.66 -22.13
CA VAL A 425 31.79 3.12 -22.24
C VAL A 425 32.75 1.98 -22.60
N CYS A 426 32.56 0.78 -22.03
CA CYS A 426 33.34 -0.41 -22.38
C CYS A 426 33.17 -0.78 -23.86
N GLN A 427 31.94 -0.75 -24.36
CA GLN A 427 31.63 -1.04 -25.76
C GLN A 427 32.24 -0.01 -26.70
N PHE A 428 32.14 1.28 -26.37
CA PHE A 428 32.70 2.38 -27.15
C PHE A 428 34.22 2.30 -27.27
N TYR A 429 34.93 2.14 -26.15
CA TYR A 429 36.40 2.07 -26.12
C TYR A 429 36.96 0.66 -26.34
N ARG A 430 36.11 -0.35 -26.55
CA ARG A 430 36.48 -1.76 -26.70
C ARG A 430 37.34 -2.28 -25.55
N VAL A 431 36.93 -1.97 -24.33
CA VAL A 431 37.58 -2.42 -23.08
C VAL A 431 36.67 -3.40 -22.36
N ASP A 432 37.25 -4.43 -21.74
CA ASP A 432 36.48 -5.40 -20.96
C ASP A 432 35.90 -4.76 -19.69
N ARG A 433 34.68 -5.15 -19.30
CA ARG A 433 34.00 -4.58 -18.12
C ARG A 433 34.76 -4.84 -16.81
N THR A 434 35.48 -5.96 -16.70
CA THR A 434 36.30 -6.28 -15.53
C THR A 434 37.43 -5.27 -15.32
N GLU A 435 37.90 -4.64 -16.40
CA GLU A 435 38.94 -3.62 -16.34
C GLU A 435 38.45 -2.32 -15.68
N MET A 436 37.14 -2.07 -15.60
CA MET A 436 36.61 -0.90 -14.86
C MET A 436 36.93 -0.98 -13.36
N GLY A 437 36.99 -2.20 -12.80
CA GLY A 437 37.38 -2.46 -11.41
C GLY A 437 38.88 -2.76 -11.20
N SER A 438 39.65 -2.98 -12.26
CA SER A 438 41.04 -3.46 -12.15
C SER A 438 42.01 -2.40 -11.63
N LYS A 439 43.15 -2.82 -11.06
CA LYS A 439 44.25 -1.92 -10.64
C LYS A 439 45.13 -1.45 -11.81
N ARG A 440 44.83 -1.86 -13.05
CA ARG A 440 45.65 -1.57 -14.23
C ARG A 440 45.68 -0.06 -14.52
N ARG A 441 46.90 0.46 -14.77
CA ARG A 441 47.20 1.89 -14.97
C ARG A 441 47.51 2.27 -16.42
N ALA A 442 47.36 1.34 -17.37
CA ALA A 442 47.57 1.62 -18.79
C ALA A 442 46.57 2.67 -19.28
N ARG A 443 47.03 3.66 -20.08
CA ARG A 443 46.19 4.78 -20.57
C ARG A 443 44.93 4.29 -21.28
N ALA A 444 45.04 3.23 -22.09
CA ALA A 444 43.93 2.58 -22.79
C ALA A 444 42.81 2.06 -21.88
N VAL A 445 43.08 1.84 -20.60
CA VAL A 445 42.08 1.42 -19.61
C VAL A 445 41.70 2.56 -18.66
N VAL A 446 42.69 3.37 -18.25
CA VAL A 446 42.47 4.48 -17.32
C VAL A 446 41.57 5.55 -17.93
N ARG A 447 41.76 5.90 -19.21
CA ARG A 447 40.95 6.91 -19.89
C ARG A 447 39.46 6.54 -19.96
N PRO A 448 39.08 5.36 -20.50
CA PRO A 448 37.69 4.92 -20.50
C PRO A 448 37.09 4.88 -19.09
N ARG A 449 37.87 4.44 -18.09
CA ARG A 449 37.43 4.41 -16.69
C ARG A 449 37.15 5.81 -16.14
N GLN A 450 38.00 6.78 -16.45
CA GLN A 450 37.80 8.18 -16.05
C GLN A 450 36.56 8.79 -16.72
N VAL A 451 36.36 8.51 -18.01
CA VAL A 451 35.14 8.91 -18.75
C VAL A 451 33.89 8.30 -18.11
N ALA A 452 33.92 7.00 -17.76
CA ALA A 452 32.80 6.35 -17.08
C ALA A 452 32.51 6.96 -15.69
N MET A 453 33.54 7.35 -14.93
CA MET A 453 33.37 8.05 -13.65
C MET A 453 32.77 9.45 -13.83
N TYR A 454 33.22 10.18 -14.85
CA TYR A 454 32.68 11.49 -15.23
C TYR A 454 31.19 11.38 -15.60
N LEU A 455 30.85 10.48 -16.53
CA LEU A 455 29.46 10.24 -16.93
C LEU A 455 28.60 9.77 -15.75
N ALA A 456 29.12 8.91 -14.89
CA ALA A 456 28.42 8.50 -13.66
C ALA A 456 28.12 9.68 -12.75
N LYS A 457 29.01 10.68 -12.68
CA LYS A 457 28.79 11.86 -11.87
C LYS A 457 27.77 12.84 -12.49
N VAL A 458 27.75 12.95 -13.81
CA VAL A 458 26.85 13.86 -14.54
C VAL A 458 25.43 13.29 -14.67
N LEU A 459 25.32 12.00 -14.98
CA LEU A 459 24.05 11.35 -15.35
C LEU A 459 23.35 10.66 -14.18
N THR A 460 23.98 10.59 -13.01
CA THR A 460 23.40 9.90 -11.85
C THR A 460 23.49 10.75 -10.58
N PRO A 461 22.55 10.61 -9.63
CA PRO A 461 22.58 11.34 -8.35
C PRO A 461 23.61 10.77 -7.35
N ARG A 462 24.50 9.87 -7.77
CA ARG A 462 25.43 9.17 -6.87
C ARG A 462 26.55 10.09 -6.38
N SER A 463 26.90 9.91 -5.12
CA SER A 463 28.02 10.60 -4.49
C SER A 463 29.37 10.05 -4.98
N TYR A 464 30.44 10.84 -4.89
CA TYR A 464 31.80 10.39 -5.26
C TYR A 464 32.23 9.08 -4.56
N PRO A 465 31.94 8.86 -3.25
CA PRO A 465 32.23 7.58 -2.60
C PRO A 465 31.43 6.40 -3.18
N GLU A 466 30.14 6.58 -3.47
CA GLU A 466 29.31 5.52 -4.06
C GLU A 466 29.78 5.14 -5.47
N ILE A 467 30.18 6.13 -6.27
CA ILE A 467 30.79 5.90 -7.58
C ILE A 467 32.08 5.09 -7.39
N GLY A 468 32.99 5.52 -6.50
CA GLY A 468 34.25 4.83 -6.22
C GLY A 468 34.08 3.35 -5.87
N ARG A 469 33.08 3.00 -5.05
CA ARG A 469 32.71 1.61 -4.73
C ARG A 469 32.40 0.78 -5.97
N LYS A 470 31.67 1.33 -6.93
CA LYS A 470 31.30 0.67 -8.20
C LYS A 470 32.46 0.53 -9.20
N PHE A 471 33.57 1.22 -8.97
CA PHE A 471 34.80 1.09 -9.76
C PHE A 471 35.90 0.41 -8.93
N GLY A 472 35.62 -0.75 -8.36
CA GLY A 472 36.62 -1.58 -7.66
C GLY A 472 37.06 -1.05 -6.29
N GLY A 473 36.15 -0.37 -5.56
CA GLY A 473 36.44 0.11 -4.20
C GLY A 473 37.42 1.29 -4.14
N ARG A 474 37.42 2.15 -5.16
CA ARG A 474 38.32 3.32 -5.22
C ARG A 474 37.89 4.43 -4.28
N ASP A 475 38.88 5.16 -3.77
CA ASP A 475 38.65 6.32 -2.92
C ASP A 475 37.94 7.45 -3.68
N HIS A 476 37.09 8.18 -2.95
CA HIS A 476 36.33 9.31 -3.48
C HIS A 476 37.22 10.38 -4.15
N SER A 477 38.44 10.60 -3.63
CA SER A 477 39.43 11.52 -4.19
C SER A 477 39.87 11.12 -5.60
N THR A 478 39.97 9.82 -5.88
CA THR A 478 40.29 9.30 -7.23
C THR A 478 39.18 9.64 -8.22
N VAL A 479 37.92 9.55 -7.79
CA VAL A 479 36.76 9.88 -8.62
C VAL A 479 36.70 11.38 -8.89
N ILE A 480 36.94 12.22 -7.87
CA ILE A 480 37.00 13.68 -8.04
C ILE A 480 38.09 14.07 -9.03
N HIS A 481 39.29 13.49 -8.90
CA HIS A 481 40.38 13.73 -9.84
C HIS A 481 40.02 13.29 -11.27
N ALA A 482 39.39 12.12 -11.43
CA ALA A 482 38.94 11.65 -12.74
C ALA A 482 37.94 12.60 -13.40
N VAL A 483 36.95 13.07 -12.63
CA VAL A 483 35.90 13.99 -13.10
C VAL A 483 36.51 15.32 -13.57
N ARG A 484 37.32 15.96 -12.72
CA ARG A 484 38.01 17.23 -13.07
C ARG A 484 38.90 17.08 -14.30
N LEU A 485 39.64 15.98 -14.38
CA LEU A 485 40.52 15.73 -15.53
C LEU A 485 39.74 15.61 -16.84
N ILE A 486 38.58 14.93 -16.83
CA ILE A 486 37.75 14.84 -18.03
C ILE A 486 37.11 16.19 -18.36
N GLU A 487 36.66 16.96 -17.38
CA GLU A 487 36.15 18.33 -17.60
C GLU A 487 37.20 19.22 -18.27
N GLU A 488 38.44 19.19 -17.78
CA GLU A 488 39.56 19.93 -18.39
C GLU A 488 39.84 19.46 -19.81
N LEU A 489 39.87 18.15 -20.05
CA LEU A 489 40.17 17.61 -21.38
C LEU A 489 39.09 17.92 -22.40
N ARG A 490 37.82 17.91 -22.00
CA ARG A 490 36.72 18.33 -22.89
C ARG A 490 36.88 19.75 -23.40
N THR A 491 37.58 20.62 -22.66
CA THR A 491 37.86 21.99 -23.12
C THR A 491 39.08 22.11 -24.03
N ARG A 492 40.05 21.19 -23.93
CA ARG A 492 41.36 21.29 -24.59
C ARG A 492 41.57 20.29 -25.73
N ASP A 493 40.79 19.22 -25.75
CA ASP A 493 40.92 18.07 -26.66
C ASP A 493 39.56 17.83 -27.33
N ALA A 494 39.51 18.14 -28.63
CA ALA A 494 38.29 18.04 -29.43
C ALA A 494 37.81 16.59 -29.60
N ASP A 495 38.75 15.63 -29.66
CA ASP A 495 38.42 14.21 -29.79
C ASP A 495 37.78 13.70 -28.50
N MET A 496 38.33 14.09 -27.34
CA MET A 496 37.74 13.75 -26.04
C MET A 496 36.32 14.32 -25.86
N ASP A 497 36.09 15.57 -26.28
CA ASP A 497 34.75 16.15 -26.20
C ASP A 497 33.77 15.47 -27.17
N GLY A 498 34.24 15.10 -28.37
CA GLY A 498 33.47 14.30 -29.34
C GLY A 498 33.05 12.93 -28.79
N ASP A 499 33.99 12.22 -28.16
CA ASP A 499 33.74 10.94 -27.50
C ASP A 499 32.67 11.07 -26.40
N VAL A 500 32.82 12.05 -25.50
CA VAL A 500 31.89 12.27 -24.40
C VAL A 500 30.50 12.64 -24.90
N ARG A 501 30.37 13.51 -25.91
CA ARG A 501 29.07 13.86 -26.51
C ARG A 501 28.38 12.65 -27.14
N THR A 502 29.14 11.79 -27.81
CA THR A 502 28.62 10.57 -28.44
C THR A 502 28.09 9.61 -27.37
N LEU A 503 28.86 9.41 -26.30
CA LEU A 503 28.47 8.58 -25.16
C LEU A 503 27.25 9.14 -24.42
N LEU A 504 27.15 10.47 -24.25
CA LEU A 504 25.98 11.12 -23.67
C LEU A 504 24.71 10.82 -24.47
N ARG A 505 24.76 11.01 -25.80
CA ARG A 505 23.62 10.70 -26.68
C ARG A 505 23.20 9.23 -26.59
N GLN A 506 24.16 8.31 -26.64
CA GLN A 506 23.89 6.86 -26.53
C GLN A 506 23.28 6.44 -25.19
N LEU A 507 23.49 7.21 -24.13
CA LEU A 507 22.95 6.92 -22.80
C LEU A 507 21.59 7.59 -22.54
N GLU A 508 21.25 8.63 -23.31
CA GLU A 508 19.98 9.36 -23.22
C GLU A 508 18.89 8.77 -24.15
N ASP A 509 19.29 8.15 -25.26
CA ASP A 509 18.43 7.36 -26.16
C ASP A 509 18.08 5.96 -25.57
#